data_AF-A0A9X3EZA0-F1
#
_entry.id   AF-A0A9X3EZA0-F1
#
_cell.length_a   1.000
_cell.length_b   1.000
_cell.length_c   1.000
_cell.angle_alpha   90.00
_cell.angle_beta   90.00
_cell.angle_gamma   90.00
#
_symmetry.space_group_name_H-M   'P 1'
#
loop_
_entity.id
_entity.type
_entity.pdbx_description
1 polymer ?
#
loop_
_entity_poly.entity_id
_entity_poly.type
_entity_poly.pdbx_seq_one_letter_code
_entity_poly.pdbx_strand_id
1 'polypeptide(L)'
;MARESRSRGGDVFTYRGEAAAHGARGVHPLLDAQGRVRECMNPTPIVVAMDVTRSRGDDTRLIYAKLPLFIGQIELKGYVPGAAISFCAIGDATAGDKAPIQIGQFEADNRLDEALSKIWIEEGGGGSGQESYELAAYYYARHTRLACLDQGAKGYFFFLGDEGFYPQVSAEQVRRVLGHDMPEARPVPVGDPRDGYEQPGATGVDSRTIFRELQDKFHTFLIYPQKSMSERRADIDAEIRQRVLQAGGRYEGVDIRASLIWDNRNDLDLHVIAPSGEHIYYAHKRSMCGGWLDVDMNVRGESTKPVENVQWIRGSAPAGRYRVFVHNYRFHEPDQRPTQFRVEVEINGKVQHFTRTISEKGETGVNSEVPILEFDYDPAERLPEQPADAGVYASYSDDVILRQWGEVLPQPHILRIEDPKAIIDVMLGALAITGGGRSLDEYIADMRGREQLDLRQDQAFRTLGALAAAWHGGGPPAVQVPSEPRAGRSRRL
;
A
#
# COMPACT_ATOMS: atom_id res chain seq x y z
N MET A 1 -13.92 25.48 21.06
CA MET A 1 -14.64 24.20 20.93
C MET A 1 -13.69 23.07 20.52
N ALA A 2 -13.21 22.96 19.26
CA ALA A 2 -12.29 21.88 18.85
C ALA A 2 -10.87 21.94 19.45
N ARG A 3 -10.39 23.14 19.80
CA ARG A 3 -9.10 23.35 20.49
C ARG A 3 -9.09 22.85 21.94
N GLU A 4 -10.23 22.90 22.63
CA GLU A 4 -10.36 22.47 24.03
C GLU A 4 -10.62 20.97 24.16
N SER A 5 -11.18 20.33 23.13
CA SER A 5 -11.37 18.87 23.11
C SER A 5 -10.07 18.09 22.87
N ARG A 6 -9.03 18.72 22.30
CA ARG A 6 -7.71 18.10 22.06
C ARG A 6 -6.83 18.02 23.32
N SER A 7 -7.15 18.76 24.38
CA SER A 7 -6.32 18.88 25.59
C SER A 7 -6.76 18.02 26.78
N ARG A 8 -7.93 17.39 26.71
CA ARG A 8 -8.41 16.46 27.75
C ARG A 8 -8.46 15.07 27.13
N GLY A 9 -7.66 14.13 27.67
CA GLY A 9 -7.60 12.72 27.26
C GLY A 9 -8.88 11.93 27.55
N GLY A 10 -10.03 12.45 27.11
CA GLY A 10 -11.29 11.76 27.09
C GLY A 10 -11.46 11.00 25.77
N ASP A 11 -12.03 9.80 25.88
CA ASP A 11 -12.27 8.81 24.83
C ASP A 11 -12.76 9.43 23.49
N VAL A 12 -11.86 9.54 22.51
CA VAL A 12 -12.09 10.14 21.17
C VAL A 12 -12.54 9.06 20.17
N PHE A 13 -13.36 8.08 20.59
CA PHE A 13 -13.78 6.98 19.72
C PHE A 13 -15.01 7.29 18.84
N THR A 14 -15.34 8.56 18.61
CA THR A 14 -16.36 8.93 17.62
C THR A 14 -15.89 10.10 16.76
N TYR A 15 -14.85 9.88 15.96
CA TYR A 15 -14.61 10.74 14.81
C TYR A 15 -15.76 10.53 13.80
N ARG A 16 -16.64 11.53 13.69
CA ARG A 16 -17.79 11.58 12.76
C ARG A 16 -17.41 11.67 11.27
N GLY A 17 -16.17 11.37 10.88
CA GLY A 17 -15.77 11.28 9.47
C GLY A 17 -16.34 10.05 8.76
N GLU A 18 -16.62 8.97 9.49
CA GLU A 18 -17.16 7.73 8.93
C GLU A 18 -18.54 7.90 8.26
N ALA A 19 -19.37 8.81 8.79
CA ALA A 19 -20.71 9.05 8.24
C ALA A 19 -20.69 9.78 6.89
N ALA A 20 -19.60 10.46 6.53
CA ALA A 20 -19.49 11.19 5.26
C ALA A 20 -18.90 10.34 4.12
N ALA A 21 -18.19 9.25 4.42
CA ALA A 21 -17.58 8.36 3.44
C ALA A 21 -18.60 7.47 2.69
N HIS A 22 -19.78 7.22 3.29
CA HIS A 22 -20.78 6.26 2.79
C HIS A 22 -21.67 6.77 1.64
N GLY A 23 -21.25 7.81 0.91
CA GLY A 23 -22.03 8.35 -0.22
C GLY A 23 -21.24 9.05 -1.33
N ALA A 24 -19.91 9.14 -1.22
CA ALA A 24 -19.08 9.73 -2.26
C ALA A 24 -18.91 8.77 -3.45
N ARG A 25 -18.88 9.31 -4.68
CA ARG A 25 -18.71 8.53 -5.93
C ARG A 25 -17.41 8.88 -6.68
N GLY A 26 -16.51 9.64 -6.06
CA GLY A 26 -15.33 10.24 -6.69
C GLY A 26 -14.48 11.04 -5.69
N VAL A 27 -13.30 11.49 -6.14
CA VAL A 27 -12.43 12.43 -5.41
C VAL A 27 -13.21 13.68 -5.01
N HIS A 28 -13.10 14.10 -3.74
CA HIS A 28 -13.74 15.34 -3.30
C HIS A 28 -13.04 16.57 -3.93
N PRO A 29 -13.77 17.64 -4.34
CA PRO A 29 -13.16 18.81 -4.97
C PRO A 29 -12.05 19.50 -4.16
N LEU A 30 -12.04 19.38 -2.83
CA LEU A 30 -10.95 19.91 -1.98
C LEU A 30 -9.65 19.09 -2.08
N LEU A 31 -9.76 17.81 -2.43
CA LEU A 31 -8.64 16.86 -2.53
C LEU A 31 -8.24 16.59 -3.98
N ASP A 32 -8.97 17.14 -4.94
CA ASP A 32 -8.70 16.97 -6.36
C ASP A 32 -7.37 17.64 -6.75
N ALA A 33 -6.46 16.83 -7.27
CA ALA A 33 -5.13 17.24 -7.72
C ALA A 33 -5.15 17.83 -9.14
N GLN A 34 -6.21 17.58 -9.92
CA GLN A 34 -6.25 17.87 -11.34
C GLN A 34 -6.06 19.37 -11.65
N GLY A 35 -5.00 19.71 -12.37
CA GLY A 35 -4.68 21.08 -12.79
C GLY A 35 -4.34 22.04 -11.64
N ARG A 36 -4.03 21.53 -10.44
CA ARG A 36 -3.77 22.38 -9.26
C ARG A 36 -2.37 22.16 -8.70
N VAL A 37 -1.79 23.25 -8.20
CA VAL A 37 -0.52 23.26 -7.45
C VAL A 37 -0.83 23.43 -5.97
N ARG A 38 -0.11 22.74 -5.07
CA ARG A 38 -0.17 23.03 -3.62
C ARG A 38 0.97 23.94 -3.21
N GLU A 39 0.69 24.87 -2.33
CA GLU A 39 1.65 25.90 -1.92
C GLU A 39 1.74 25.92 -0.40
N CYS A 40 2.96 26.07 0.12
CA CYS A 40 3.20 26.18 1.55
C CYS A 40 4.15 27.36 1.82
N MET A 41 3.65 28.35 2.56
CA MET A 41 4.43 29.49 3.03
C MET A 41 4.98 29.29 4.45
N ASN A 42 4.51 28.23 5.13
CA ASN A 42 4.92 27.91 6.48
C ASN A 42 6.37 27.38 6.50
N PRO A 43 7.15 27.66 7.57
CA PRO A 43 8.54 27.21 7.68
C PRO A 43 8.72 25.71 7.55
N THR A 44 7.77 24.91 8.07
CA THR A 44 7.87 23.46 8.08
C THR A 44 6.69 22.80 7.36
N PRO A 45 6.75 22.62 6.02
CA PRO A 45 5.78 21.80 5.31
C PRO A 45 5.96 20.33 5.67
N ILE A 46 4.87 19.64 5.99
CA ILE A 46 4.82 18.21 6.31
C ILE A 46 3.79 17.55 5.40
N VAL A 47 4.16 16.46 4.75
CA VAL A 47 3.24 15.61 3.98
C VAL A 47 3.07 14.28 4.71
N VAL A 48 1.82 13.87 4.86
CA VAL A 48 1.45 12.54 5.38
C VAL A 48 0.68 11.83 4.27
N ALA A 49 1.37 10.98 3.53
CA ALA A 49 0.83 10.23 2.41
C ALA A 49 0.53 8.79 2.86
N MET A 50 -0.75 8.43 2.83
CA MET A 50 -1.27 7.19 3.40
C MET A 50 -1.79 6.30 2.30
N ASP A 51 -1.35 5.07 2.30
CA ASP A 51 -2.03 3.99 1.61
C ASP A 51 -3.43 3.78 2.21
N VAL A 52 -4.46 3.88 1.37
CA VAL A 52 -5.88 3.69 1.74
C VAL A 52 -6.50 2.46 1.10
N THR A 53 -5.68 1.53 0.64
CA THR A 53 -6.16 0.32 -0.01
C THR A 53 -6.63 -0.73 1.00
N ARG A 54 -7.40 -1.70 0.50
CA ARG A 54 -8.02 -2.75 1.32
C ARG A 54 -6.96 -3.60 2.02
N SER A 55 -5.76 -3.76 1.45
CA SER A 55 -4.72 -4.59 2.06
C SER A 55 -4.47 -4.15 3.50
N ARG A 56 -4.53 -2.86 3.83
CA ARG A 56 -4.35 -2.34 5.20
C ARG A 56 -5.46 -2.62 6.21
N GLY A 57 -6.64 -3.10 5.81
CA GLY A 57 -7.73 -3.45 6.74
C GLY A 57 -8.08 -2.36 7.77
N ASP A 58 -8.28 -2.77 9.04
CA ASP A 58 -8.66 -1.87 10.16
C ASP A 58 -7.53 -0.89 10.59
N ASP A 59 -6.28 -1.12 10.18
CA ASP A 59 -5.15 -0.24 10.52
C ASP A 59 -5.32 1.16 9.91
N THR A 60 -5.82 1.24 8.68
CA THR A 60 -6.10 2.52 8.02
C THR A 60 -7.07 3.34 8.87
N ARG A 61 -8.16 2.73 9.34
CA ARG A 61 -9.15 3.43 10.20
C ARG A 61 -8.51 3.91 11.50
N LEU A 62 -7.70 3.08 12.14
CA LEU A 62 -7.00 3.41 13.37
C LEU A 62 -6.01 4.57 13.18
N ILE A 63 -5.26 4.58 12.08
CA ILE A 63 -4.31 5.64 11.74
C ILE A 63 -5.07 6.95 11.53
N TYR A 64 -6.13 6.94 10.70
CA TYR A 64 -6.96 8.12 10.44
C TYR A 64 -7.56 8.71 11.71
N ALA A 65 -8.06 7.87 12.62
CA ALA A 65 -8.59 8.31 13.90
C ALA A 65 -7.56 9.01 14.79
N LYS A 66 -6.26 8.74 14.59
CA LYS A 66 -5.16 9.28 15.40
C LYS A 66 -4.46 10.50 14.81
N LEU A 67 -4.62 10.80 13.53
CA LEU A 67 -3.98 11.97 12.89
C LEU A 67 -4.30 13.31 13.56
N PRO A 68 -5.52 13.57 14.08
CA PRO A 68 -5.78 14.78 14.85
C PRO A 68 -4.89 14.92 16.10
N LEU A 69 -4.48 13.81 16.73
CA LEU A 69 -3.56 13.82 17.87
C LEU A 69 -2.14 14.22 17.45
N PHE A 70 -1.67 13.76 16.29
CA PHE A 70 -0.37 14.13 15.72
C PHE A 70 -0.24 15.65 15.55
N ILE A 71 -1.24 16.26 14.92
CA ILE A 71 -1.32 17.72 14.72
C ILE A 71 -1.24 18.44 16.06
N GLY A 72 -2.08 18.01 17.02
CA GLY A 72 -2.09 18.58 18.36
C GLY A 72 -0.74 18.47 19.08
N GLN A 73 -0.04 17.33 18.94
CA GLN A 73 1.26 17.14 19.58
C GLN A 73 2.36 18.00 18.95
N ILE A 74 2.38 18.19 17.62
CA ILE A 74 3.34 19.10 16.97
C ILE A 74 3.19 20.51 17.52
N GLU A 75 1.97 21.03 17.58
CA GLU A 75 1.68 22.38 18.09
C GLU A 75 1.99 22.52 19.59
N LEU A 76 1.55 21.57 20.42
CA LEU A 76 1.68 21.66 21.88
C LEU A 76 3.11 21.47 22.37
N LYS A 77 3.89 20.59 21.72
CA LYS A 77 5.25 20.27 22.14
C LYS A 77 6.30 21.07 21.38
N GLY A 78 5.93 21.75 20.30
CA GLY A 78 6.85 22.56 19.51
C GLY A 78 8.01 21.75 18.93
N TYR A 79 7.75 20.52 18.46
CA TYR A 79 8.79 19.67 17.86
C TYR A 79 9.44 20.33 16.65
N VAL A 80 8.65 21.08 15.87
CA VAL A 80 9.11 21.88 14.74
C VAL A 80 8.33 23.21 14.71
N PRO A 81 8.96 24.33 14.30
CA PRO A 81 8.30 25.62 14.24
C PRO A 81 7.41 25.74 13.00
N GLY A 82 6.23 26.34 13.16
CA GLY A 82 5.36 26.73 12.05
C GLY A 82 5.04 25.57 11.10
N ALA A 83 4.56 24.45 11.62
CA ALA A 83 4.17 23.31 10.79
C ALA A 83 2.92 23.64 9.96
N ALA A 84 2.89 23.15 8.72
CA ALA A 84 1.67 23.02 7.92
C ALA A 84 1.65 21.63 7.29
N ILE A 85 0.51 20.96 7.35
CA ILE A 85 0.37 19.55 6.98
C ILE A 85 -0.50 19.44 5.73
N SER A 86 -0.07 18.62 4.78
CA SER A 86 -0.87 18.18 3.65
C SER A 86 -1.08 16.66 3.77
N PHE A 87 -2.35 16.23 3.77
CA PHE A 87 -2.70 14.81 3.74
C PHE A 87 -2.84 14.34 2.30
N CYS A 88 -2.29 13.18 2.02
CA CYS A 88 -2.47 12.48 0.76
C CYS A 88 -3.02 11.08 1.03
N ALA A 89 -4.05 10.68 0.29
CA ALA A 89 -4.50 9.30 0.24
C ALA A 89 -4.01 8.68 -1.09
N ILE A 90 -3.43 7.48 -1.00
CA ILE A 90 -2.85 6.70 -2.09
C ILE A 90 -3.69 5.44 -2.25
N GLY A 91 -4.21 5.24 -3.46
CA GLY A 91 -4.74 3.96 -3.93
C GLY A 91 -4.04 3.54 -5.21
N ASP A 92 -4.75 2.80 -6.06
CA ASP A 92 -4.14 2.18 -7.23
C ASP A 92 -4.66 2.77 -8.55
N ALA A 93 -3.85 3.62 -9.17
CA ALA A 93 -4.10 4.16 -10.51
C ALA A 93 -4.18 3.07 -11.59
N THR A 94 -3.56 1.92 -11.39
CA THR A 94 -3.50 0.83 -12.37
C THR A 94 -4.69 -0.12 -12.23
N ALA A 95 -5.21 -0.36 -11.02
CA ALA A 95 -6.33 -1.25 -10.78
C ALA A 95 -7.74 -0.67 -11.07
N GLY A 96 -7.80 0.55 -11.64
CA GLY A 96 -9.04 1.19 -12.04
C GLY A 96 -9.74 1.99 -10.94
N ASP A 97 -9.03 2.35 -9.87
CA ASP A 97 -9.55 3.21 -8.80
C ASP A 97 -10.01 4.56 -9.39
N LYS A 98 -11.10 5.11 -8.83
CA LYS A 98 -11.69 6.38 -9.27
C LYS A 98 -11.02 7.58 -8.59
N ALA A 99 -10.32 7.34 -7.49
CA ALA A 99 -9.60 8.31 -6.66
C ALA A 99 -8.22 7.76 -6.28
N PRO A 100 -7.37 7.41 -7.27
CA PRO A 100 -6.09 6.73 -7.01
C PRO A 100 -5.09 7.60 -6.24
N ILE A 101 -5.23 8.93 -6.32
CA ILE A 101 -4.58 9.86 -5.42
C ILE A 101 -5.54 10.99 -5.04
N GLN A 102 -5.51 11.38 -3.77
CA GLN A 102 -6.30 12.48 -3.22
C GLN A 102 -5.36 13.37 -2.41
N ILE A 103 -5.27 14.65 -2.75
CA ILE A 103 -4.20 15.53 -2.27
C ILE A 103 -4.77 16.80 -1.63
N GLY A 104 -4.64 16.90 -0.31
CA GLY A 104 -5.03 18.07 0.46
C GLY A 104 -4.07 19.26 0.28
N GLN A 105 -4.56 20.45 0.58
CA GLN A 105 -3.69 21.63 0.71
C GLN A 105 -2.84 21.53 1.99
N PHE A 106 -1.71 22.25 2.03
CA PHE A 106 -0.96 22.47 3.26
C PHE A 106 -1.76 23.39 4.19
N GLU A 107 -2.20 22.85 5.32
CA GLU A 107 -3.01 23.56 6.30
C GLU A 107 -2.36 23.50 7.68
N ALA A 108 -2.56 24.54 8.49
CA ALA A 108 -1.99 24.67 9.84
C ALA A 108 -3.08 24.95 10.90
N ASP A 109 -4.34 24.74 10.55
CA ASP A 109 -5.49 25.07 11.38
C ASP A 109 -6.59 24.00 11.27
N ASN A 110 -7.81 24.34 11.68
CA ASN A 110 -8.96 23.44 11.69
C ASN A 110 -9.37 22.94 10.29
N ARG A 111 -8.88 23.53 9.19
CA ARG A 111 -9.11 23.04 7.82
C ARG A 111 -8.47 21.68 7.57
N LEU A 112 -7.48 21.27 8.39
CA LEU A 112 -6.95 19.92 8.39
C LEU A 112 -8.03 18.87 8.67
N ASP A 113 -8.89 19.12 9.67
CA ASP A 113 -9.97 18.20 10.04
C ASP A 113 -11.00 18.07 8.90
N GLU A 114 -11.24 19.16 8.17
CA GLU A 114 -12.10 19.16 6.98
C GLU A 114 -11.47 18.32 5.87
N ALA A 115 -10.21 18.57 5.51
CA ALA A 115 -9.50 17.80 4.47
C ALA A 115 -9.50 16.29 4.77
N LEU A 116 -9.16 15.91 6.01
CA LEU A 116 -9.20 14.53 6.49
C LEU A 116 -10.60 13.90 6.34
N SER A 117 -11.66 14.63 6.70
CA SER A 117 -13.04 14.13 6.64
C SER A 117 -13.56 13.88 5.22
N LYS A 118 -12.88 14.42 4.20
CA LYS A 118 -13.27 14.31 2.79
C LYS A 118 -12.52 13.23 2.03
N ILE A 119 -11.55 12.58 2.67
CA ILE A 119 -10.83 11.49 2.03
C ILE A 119 -11.81 10.34 1.78
N TRP A 120 -11.84 9.87 0.55
CA TRP A 120 -12.62 8.72 0.16
C TRP A 120 -11.74 7.47 0.20
N ILE A 121 -12.05 6.55 1.10
CA ILE A 121 -11.40 5.24 1.15
C ILE A 121 -12.18 4.34 0.19
N GLU A 122 -11.59 4.03 -0.97
CA GLU A 122 -12.32 3.30 -2.03
C GLU A 122 -12.55 1.81 -1.72
N GLU A 123 -12.00 1.28 -0.61
CA GLU A 123 -11.86 -0.17 -0.39
C GLU A 123 -11.35 -0.87 -1.68
N GLY A 124 -10.58 -0.15 -2.50
CA GLY A 124 -9.88 -0.63 -3.69
C GLY A 124 -8.58 -1.31 -3.28
N GLY A 125 -7.73 -1.62 -4.25
CA GLY A 125 -6.45 -2.29 -4.00
C GLY A 125 -6.04 -3.13 -5.20
N GLY A 126 -4.79 -2.98 -5.61
CA GLY A 126 -4.17 -3.80 -6.64
C GLY A 126 -3.69 -5.12 -6.07
N GLY A 127 -3.82 -6.21 -6.82
CA GLY A 127 -3.17 -7.46 -6.46
C GLY A 127 -1.66 -7.45 -6.76
N SER A 128 -1.12 -6.39 -7.35
CA SER A 128 0.28 -6.28 -7.77
C SER A 128 1.28 -6.24 -6.60
N GLY A 129 0.82 -5.98 -5.37
CA GLY A 129 1.69 -5.65 -4.23
C GLY A 129 2.39 -4.30 -4.41
N GLN A 130 1.82 -3.44 -5.25
CA GLN A 130 2.28 -2.09 -5.57
C GLN A 130 1.09 -1.13 -5.60
N GLU A 131 1.30 0.07 -5.05
CA GLU A 131 0.32 1.15 -5.04
C GLU A 131 0.93 2.43 -5.64
N SER A 132 0.09 3.45 -5.90
CA SER A 132 0.51 4.66 -6.64
C SER A 132 1.35 5.67 -5.84
N TYR A 133 2.31 5.17 -5.05
CA TYR A 133 3.26 5.98 -4.28
C TYR A 133 4.11 6.87 -5.19
N GLU A 134 4.50 6.37 -6.36
CA GLU A 134 5.28 7.11 -7.36
C GLU A 134 4.48 8.27 -7.96
N LEU A 135 3.18 8.11 -8.16
CA LEU A 135 2.31 9.19 -8.64
C LEU A 135 2.13 10.28 -7.57
N ALA A 136 2.00 9.89 -6.30
CA ALA A 136 2.02 10.84 -5.19
C ALA A 136 3.38 11.57 -5.11
N ALA A 137 4.49 10.84 -5.21
CA ALA A 137 5.83 11.42 -5.23
C ALA A 137 6.00 12.41 -6.38
N TYR A 138 5.51 12.07 -7.58
CA TYR A 138 5.51 12.94 -8.76
C TYR A 138 4.80 14.26 -8.50
N TYR A 139 3.59 14.18 -7.95
CA TYR A 139 2.82 15.37 -7.64
C TYR A 139 3.56 16.26 -6.64
N TYR A 140 4.05 15.72 -5.52
CA TYR A 140 4.72 16.54 -4.51
C TYR A 140 6.08 17.07 -4.98
N ALA A 141 6.81 16.32 -5.81
CA ALA A 141 8.05 16.76 -6.41
C ALA A 141 7.83 17.94 -7.36
N ARG A 142 6.86 17.85 -8.28
CA ARG A 142 6.72 18.79 -9.41
C ARG A 142 5.57 19.78 -9.33
N HIS A 143 4.54 19.50 -8.53
CA HIS A 143 3.31 20.28 -8.42
C HIS A 143 3.12 20.90 -7.04
N THR A 144 4.22 21.18 -6.35
CA THR A 144 4.19 21.97 -5.11
C THR A 144 5.22 23.09 -5.07
N ARG A 145 4.88 24.19 -4.41
CA ARG A 145 5.79 25.32 -4.14
C ARG A 145 5.94 25.49 -2.64
N LEU A 146 7.17 25.45 -2.16
CA LEU A 146 7.48 25.48 -0.73
C LEU A 146 8.44 26.63 -0.45
N ALA A 147 8.01 27.62 0.33
CA ALA A 147 8.82 28.79 0.66
C ALA A 147 10.07 28.44 1.51
N CYS A 148 10.05 27.29 2.19
CA CYS A 148 11.20 26.84 2.98
C CYS A 148 12.44 26.54 2.12
N LEU A 149 12.24 26.16 0.85
CA LEU A 149 13.34 25.83 -0.08
C LEU A 149 14.20 27.06 -0.40
N ASP A 150 13.58 28.24 -0.46
CA ASP A 150 14.29 29.52 -0.66
C ASP A 150 15.22 29.85 0.52
N GLN A 151 14.97 29.23 1.68
CA GLN A 151 15.78 29.37 2.89
C GLN A 151 16.81 28.23 3.04
N GLY A 152 16.94 27.36 2.04
CA GLY A 152 17.80 26.18 2.07
C GLY A 152 17.29 25.06 2.98
N ALA A 153 16.04 25.13 3.43
CA ALA A 153 15.41 24.11 4.27
C ALA A 153 14.48 23.21 3.45
N LYS A 154 14.38 21.93 3.84
CA LYS A 154 13.48 20.96 3.22
C LYS A 154 12.23 20.78 4.09
N GLY A 155 11.12 20.36 3.46
CA GLY A 155 9.95 19.86 4.19
C GLY A 155 10.17 18.45 4.73
N TYR A 156 9.12 17.87 5.29
CA TYR A 156 9.07 16.46 5.70
C TYR A 156 8.02 15.70 4.91
N PHE A 157 8.33 14.47 4.51
CA PHE A 157 7.40 13.62 3.78
C PHE A 157 7.37 12.23 4.41
N PHE A 158 6.20 11.78 4.82
CA PHE A 158 5.99 10.44 5.39
C PHE A 158 5.07 9.64 4.47
N PHE A 159 5.61 8.58 3.87
CA PHE A 159 4.82 7.50 3.30
C PHE A 159 4.41 6.53 4.41
N LEU A 160 3.12 6.20 4.50
CA LEU A 160 2.57 5.23 5.44
C LEU A 160 1.98 4.09 4.62
N GLY A 161 2.63 2.92 4.63
CA GLY A 161 2.31 1.87 3.67
C GLY A 161 3.09 0.59 3.88
N ASP A 162 2.56 -0.51 3.35
CA ASP A 162 3.16 -1.85 3.41
C ASP A 162 3.35 -2.50 2.03
N GLU A 163 3.18 -1.73 0.96
CA GLU A 163 3.33 -2.19 -0.43
C GLU A 163 4.50 -1.52 -1.16
N GLY A 164 4.87 -2.07 -2.32
CA GLY A 164 5.83 -1.46 -3.23
C GLY A 164 5.25 -0.27 -3.98
N PHE A 165 6.08 0.41 -4.76
CA PHE A 165 5.67 1.49 -5.66
C PHE A 165 5.82 1.06 -7.12
N TYR A 166 5.10 1.66 -8.05
CA TYR A 166 5.30 1.35 -9.46
C TYR A 166 6.65 1.90 -9.94
N PRO A 167 7.47 1.13 -10.67
CA PRO A 167 8.81 1.55 -11.10
C PRO A 167 8.84 2.81 -11.98
N GLN A 168 7.69 3.18 -12.55
CA GLN A 168 7.55 4.35 -13.41
C GLN A 168 6.25 5.10 -13.16
N VAL A 169 6.33 6.41 -13.29
CA VAL A 169 5.16 7.28 -13.38
C VAL A 169 4.64 7.29 -14.81
N SER A 170 3.43 6.79 -15.04
CA SER A 170 2.82 6.75 -16.37
C SER A 170 2.31 8.11 -16.83
N ALA A 171 2.68 8.54 -18.04
CA ALA A 171 2.17 9.78 -18.64
C ALA A 171 0.64 9.75 -18.83
N GLU A 172 0.07 8.58 -19.10
CA GLU A 172 -1.37 8.41 -19.22
C GLU A 172 -2.06 8.62 -17.87
N GLN A 173 -1.52 8.03 -16.80
CA GLN A 173 -2.05 8.23 -15.45
C GLN A 173 -1.93 9.68 -15.01
N VAL A 174 -0.81 10.36 -15.30
CA VAL A 174 -0.65 11.81 -15.07
C VAL A 174 -1.71 12.60 -15.83
N ARG A 175 -1.94 12.33 -17.12
CA ARG A 175 -2.97 13.03 -17.90
C ARG A 175 -4.37 12.80 -17.32
N ARG A 176 -4.70 11.55 -16.97
CA ARG A 176 -6.02 11.16 -16.47
C ARG A 176 -6.29 11.71 -15.08
N VAL A 177 -5.31 11.64 -14.18
CA VAL A 177 -5.47 11.91 -12.74
C VAL A 177 -5.06 13.33 -12.37
N LEU A 178 -3.97 13.84 -12.96
CA LEU A 178 -3.44 15.19 -12.69
C LEU A 178 -3.84 16.22 -13.77
N GLY A 179 -4.33 15.77 -14.93
CA GLY A 179 -4.95 16.65 -15.92
C GLY A 179 -3.97 17.43 -16.79
N HIS A 180 -2.71 16.99 -16.89
CA HIS A 180 -1.72 17.63 -17.76
C HIS A 180 -0.84 16.60 -18.48
N ASP A 181 -0.18 17.03 -19.54
CA ASP A 181 0.79 16.22 -20.26
C ASP A 181 2.15 16.20 -19.56
N MET A 182 2.94 15.18 -19.89
CA MET A 182 4.31 14.99 -19.41
C MET A 182 5.26 14.98 -20.62
N PRO A 183 5.67 16.15 -21.15
CA PRO A 183 6.50 16.25 -22.36
C PRO A 183 7.88 15.59 -22.24
N GLU A 184 8.38 15.45 -21.01
CA GLU A 184 9.60 14.76 -20.65
C GLU A 184 9.47 13.23 -20.66
N ALA A 185 8.25 12.69 -20.75
CA ALA A 185 8.01 11.26 -20.75
C ALA A 185 8.77 10.60 -21.92
N ARG A 186 9.49 9.53 -21.62
CA ARG A 186 10.25 8.77 -22.63
C ARG A 186 9.65 7.38 -22.78
N PRO A 187 9.81 6.77 -23.97
CA PRO A 187 9.57 5.35 -24.12
C PRO A 187 10.37 4.61 -23.07
N VAL A 188 9.65 3.75 -22.38
CA VAL A 188 10.18 2.96 -21.29
C VAL A 188 11.09 1.86 -21.86
N PRO A 189 12.37 1.78 -21.45
CA PRO A 189 13.24 0.71 -21.89
C PRO A 189 12.71 -0.64 -21.40
N VAL A 190 12.44 -1.56 -22.31
CA VAL A 190 12.10 -2.95 -21.97
C VAL A 190 13.34 -3.59 -21.33
N GLY A 191 13.38 -3.73 -20.00
CA GLY A 191 14.53 -4.36 -19.35
C GLY A 191 14.68 -4.19 -17.84
N ASP A 192 13.73 -4.69 -17.05
CA ASP A 192 14.01 -5.33 -15.75
C ASP A 192 12.85 -6.31 -15.41
N PRO A 193 13.11 -7.61 -15.16
CA PRO A 193 12.08 -8.59 -14.80
C PRO A 193 11.35 -8.32 -13.47
N ARG A 194 11.77 -7.30 -12.71
CA ARG A 194 11.19 -6.90 -11.42
C ARG A 194 9.98 -5.97 -11.53
N ASP A 195 9.65 -5.52 -12.74
CA ASP A 195 8.87 -4.29 -12.95
C ASP A 195 7.37 -4.47 -13.25
N GLY A 196 6.80 -5.66 -13.08
CA GLY A 196 5.38 -5.90 -12.77
C GLY A 196 4.30 -5.50 -13.79
N TYR A 197 4.29 -4.28 -14.31
CA TYR A 197 3.31 -3.75 -15.25
C TYR A 197 3.94 -2.59 -16.01
N GLU A 198 4.21 -2.78 -17.31
CA GLU A 198 4.33 -1.64 -18.20
C GLU A 198 3.56 -1.97 -19.48
N GLN A 199 2.98 -0.98 -20.14
CA GLN A 199 2.34 -1.18 -21.44
C GLN A 199 3.37 -0.83 -22.53
N PRO A 200 3.49 -1.54 -23.67
CA PRO A 200 4.34 -1.14 -24.78
C PRO A 200 3.86 0.18 -25.36
N GLY A 201 4.81 1.04 -25.65
CA GLY A 201 4.51 2.42 -26.04
C GLY A 201 4.07 3.29 -24.86
N ALA A 202 4.00 2.76 -23.63
CA ALA A 202 3.90 3.59 -22.45
C ALA A 202 5.12 4.51 -22.40
N THR A 203 4.80 5.78 -22.23
CA THR A 203 5.78 6.81 -21.94
C THR A 203 5.69 7.13 -20.47
N GLY A 204 6.82 7.14 -19.79
CA GLY A 204 6.85 7.41 -18.36
C GLY A 204 8.12 8.14 -17.96
N VAL A 205 8.24 8.37 -16.66
CA VAL A 205 9.47 8.79 -16.01
C VAL A 205 9.80 7.74 -14.94
N ASP A 206 11.06 7.31 -14.89
CA ASP A 206 11.56 6.39 -13.86
C ASP A 206 11.27 6.95 -12.46
N SER A 207 10.54 6.19 -11.65
CA SER A 207 10.15 6.58 -10.30
C SER A 207 11.36 6.91 -9.43
N ARG A 208 12.52 6.29 -9.63
CA ARG A 208 13.77 6.64 -8.92
C ARG A 208 14.19 8.09 -9.13
N THR A 209 13.94 8.62 -10.33
CA THR A 209 14.20 10.05 -10.63
C THR A 209 13.24 10.92 -9.82
N ILE A 210 11.97 10.53 -9.79
CA ILE A 210 10.92 11.26 -9.08
C ILE A 210 11.12 11.25 -7.56
N PHE A 211 11.46 10.10 -6.97
CA PHE A 211 11.78 10.01 -5.55
C PHE A 211 13.04 10.81 -5.18
N ARG A 212 13.99 10.98 -6.12
CA ARG A 212 15.14 11.87 -5.90
C ARG A 212 14.72 13.34 -5.90
N GLU A 213 13.91 13.77 -6.86
CA GLU A 213 13.36 15.13 -6.89
C GLU A 213 12.48 15.43 -5.66
N LEU A 214 11.72 14.43 -5.19
CA LEU A 214 10.97 14.54 -3.95
C LEU A 214 11.93 14.77 -2.78
N GLN A 215 13.02 14.01 -2.71
CA GLN A 215 14.05 14.15 -1.67
C GLN A 215 14.82 15.46 -1.73
N ASP A 216 14.90 16.12 -2.89
CA ASP A 216 15.46 17.47 -3.00
C ASP A 216 14.58 18.51 -2.27
N LYS A 217 13.28 18.25 -2.16
CA LYS A 217 12.31 19.14 -1.50
C LYS A 217 11.95 18.72 -0.08
N PHE A 218 12.05 17.43 0.23
CA PHE A 218 11.60 16.86 1.50
C PHE A 218 12.60 15.86 2.09
N HIS A 219 12.77 15.89 3.42
CA HIS A 219 13.23 14.72 4.16
C HIS A 219 12.15 13.64 4.08
N THR A 220 12.42 12.60 3.30
CA THR A 220 11.42 11.59 2.93
C THR A 220 11.64 10.30 3.72
N PHE A 221 10.56 9.78 4.33
CA PHE A 221 10.55 8.59 5.17
C PHE A 221 9.46 7.62 4.73
N LEU A 222 9.70 6.33 4.88
CA LEU A 222 8.68 5.30 4.84
C LEU A 222 8.44 4.81 6.26
N ILE A 223 7.21 4.89 6.76
CA ILE A 223 6.79 4.17 7.94
C ILE A 223 6.15 2.87 7.46
N TYR A 224 6.81 1.74 7.74
CA TYR A 224 6.42 0.42 7.23
C TYR A 224 5.86 -0.45 8.35
N PRO A 225 4.53 -0.66 8.41
CA PRO A 225 3.92 -1.51 9.42
C PRO A 225 4.18 -2.98 9.10
N GLN A 226 4.83 -3.67 10.03
CA GLN A 226 5.08 -5.09 9.97
C GLN A 226 3.79 -5.81 10.34
N LYS A 227 2.99 -6.15 9.33
CA LYS A 227 1.91 -7.12 9.52
C LYS A 227 2.51 -8.48 9.83
N SER A 228 1.91 -9.19 10.78
CA SER A 228 2.19 -10.60 10.96
C SER A 228 1.80 -11.38 9.70
N MET A 229 2.47 -12.50 9.45
CA MET A 229 2.12 -13.39 8.33
C MET A 229 0.67 -13.89 8.40
N SER A 230 0.10 -14.00 9.61
CA SER A 230 -1.30 -14.34 9.83
C SER A 230 -2.27 -13.28 9.33
N GLU A 231 -1.93 -11.99 9.48
CA GLU A 231 -2.76 -10.88 9.02
C GLU A 231 -2.73 -10.80 7.48
N ARG A 232 -1.56 -10.97 6.85
CA ARG A 232 -1.46 -10.98 5.37
C ARG A 232 -2.21 -12.12 4.72
N ARG A 233 -2.18 -13.31 5.35
CA ARG A 233 -2.95 -14.45 4.89
C ARG A 233 -4.44 -14.13 4.88
N ALA A 234 -4.95 -13.53 5.95
CA ALA A 234 -6.36 -13.16 6.04
C ALA A 234 -6.76 -12.20 4.91
N ASP A 235 -5.87 -11.29 4.50
CA ASP A 235 -6.13 -10.34 3.40
C ASP A 235 -6.20 -11.04 2.02
N ILE A 236 -5.28 -11.97 1.72
CA ILE A 236 -5.28 -12.75 0.47
C ILE A 236 -6.50 -13.67 0.39
N ASP A 237 -6.78 -14.41 1.48
CA ASP A 237 -7.94 -15.29 1.59
C ASP A 237 -9.23 -14.47 1.40
N ALA A 238 -9.29 -13.26 1.98
CA ALA A 238 -10.43 -12.36 1.82
C ALA A 238 -10.59 -11.86 0.38
N GLU A 239 -9.51 -11.55 -0.34
CA GLU A 239 -9.58 -11.08 -1.73
C GLU A 239 -10.10 -12.19 -2.66
N ILE A 240 -9.48 -13.39 -2.62
CA ILE A 240 -9.90 -14.52 -3.47
C ILE A 240 -11.35 -14.88 -3.15
N ARG A 241 -11.70 -14.97 -1.86
CA ARG A 241 -13.09 -15.21 -1.42
C ARG A 241 -14.04 -14.18 -1.99
N GLN A 242 -13.70 -12.91 -1.91
CA GLN A 242 -14.54 -11.84 -2.42
C GLN A 242 -14.72 -11.95 -3.93
N ARG A 243 -13.64 -12.15 -4.72
CA ARG A 243 -13.74 -12.27 -6.18
C ARG A 243 -14.58 -13.47 -6.58
N VAL A 244 -14.35 -14.64 -5.98
CA VAL A 244 -15.15 -15.86 -6.24
C VAL A 244 -16.63 -15.61 -5.96
N LEU A 245 -16.97 -15.07 -4.79
CA LEU A 245 -18.37 -14.82 -4.41
C LEU A 245 -19.04 -13.75 -5.30
N GLN A 246 -18.31 -12.68 -5.65
CA GLN A 246 -18.83 -11.63 -6.54
C GLN A 246 -19.09 -12.15 -7.96
N ALA A 247 -18.26 -13.07 -8.45
CA ALA A 247 -18.46 -13.74 -9.73
C ALA A 247 -19.53 -14.86 -9.69
N GLY A 248 -20.12 -15.13 -8.52
CA GLY A 248 -21.17 -16.13 -8.33
C GLY A 248 -20.68 -17.55 -8.06
N GLY A 249 -19.37 -17.71 -7.83
CA GLY A 249 -18.74 -18.99 -7.50
C GLY A 249 -18.89 -19.41 -6.04
N ARG A 250 -18.52 -20.66 -5.76
CA ARG A 250 -18.54 -21.24 -4.42
C ARG A 250 -17.12 -21.27 -3.82
N TYR A 251 -16.98 -20.61 -2.68
CA TYR A 251 -15.74 -20.63 -1.89
C TYR A 251 -15.77 -21.66 -0.75
N GLU A 252 -16.91 -21.81 -0.08
CA GLU A 252 -17.04 -22.62 1.14
C GLU A 252 -17.83 -23.92 0.93
N GLY A 253 -17.67 -24.86 1.88
CA GLY A 253 -18.42 -26.12 1.89
C GLY A 253 -17.93 -27.09 0.80
N VAL A 254 -16.62 -27.10 0.56
CA VAL A 254 -15.94 -27.88 -0.46
C VAL A 254 -15.06 -28.96 0.16
N ASP A 255 -14.68 -29.96 -0.64
CA ASP A 255 -13.63 -30.91 -0.31
C ASP A 255 -12.30 -30.49 -0.92
N ILE A 256 -12.36 -30.00 -2.16
CA ILE A 256 -11.25 -29.46 -2.93
C ILE A 256 -11.73 -28.18 -3.60
N ARG A 257 -10.92 -27.12 -3.55
CA ARG A 257 -11.11 -25.92 -4.37
C ARG A 257 -9.77 -25.43 -4.89
N ALA A 258 -9.73 -25.03 -6.15
CA ALA A 258 -8.65 -24.26 -6.73
C ALA A 258 -9.24 -22.95 -7.25
N SER A 259 -8.74 -21.82 -6.75
CA SER A 259 -9.14 -20.49 -7.21
C SER A 259 -7.94 -19.76 -7.77
N LEU A 260 -8.04 -19.28 -8.99
CA LEU A 260 -7.02 -18.54 -9.72
C LEU A 260 -7.43 -17.06 -9.79
N ILE A 261 -6.53 -16.13 -9.47
CA ILE A 261 -6.74 -14.69 -9.66
C ILE A 261 -5.52 -14.05 -10.34
N TRP A 262 -5.77 -13.02 -11.15
CA TRP A 262 -4.75 -12.19 -11.79
C TRP A 262 -5.28 -10.77 -12.02
N ASP A 263 -4.44 -9.87 -12.52
CA ASP A 263 -4.71 -8.42 -12.46
C ASP A 263 -4.67 -7.70 -13.83
N ASN A 264 -4.96 -8.40 -14.93
CA ASN A 264 -5.11 -7.82 -16.27
C ASN A 264 -6.27 -8.47 -17.05
N ARG A 265 -6.44 -8.06 -18.31
CA ARG A 265 -7.52 -8.57 -19.17
C ARG A 265 -7.20 -9.90 -19.85
N ASN A 266 -6.01 -10.46 -19.69
CA ASN A 266 -5.67 -11.73 -20.35
C ASN A 266 -6.59 -12.86 -19.88
N ASP A 267 -6.71 -13.87 -20.72
CA ASP A 267 -7.57 -15.03 -20.54
C ASP A 267 -6.70 -16.17 -20.00
N LEU A 268 -6.60 -16.26 -18.67
CA LEU A 268 -5.90 -17.36 -18.01
C LEU A 268 -6.91 -18.44 -17.64
N ASP A 269 -6.64 -19.66 -18.11
CA ASP A 269 -7.47 -20.82 -17.84
C ASP A 269 -6.87 -21.63 -16.69
N LEU A 270 -7.70 -21.93 -15.70
CA LEU A 270 -7.46 -22.88 -14.62
C LEU A 270 -7.86 -24.28 -15.09
N HIS A 271 -6.89 -25.18 -15.05
CA HIS A 271 -7.05 -26.56 -15.45
C HIS A 271 -6.89 -27.50 -14.27
N VAL A 272 -7.81 -28.47 -14.16
CA VAL A 272 -7.70 -29.55 -13.17
C VAL A 272 -7.93 -30.90 -13.82
N ILE A 273 -6.98 -31.82 -13.68
CA ILE A 273 -7.16 -33.23 -14.04
C ILE A 273 -7.55 -33.99 -12.77
N ALA A 274 -8.72 -34.63 -12.82
CA ALA A 274 -9.26 -35.45 -11.75
C ALA A 274 -8.68 -36.88 -11.77
N PRO A 275 -8.85 -37.68 -10.70
CA PRO A 275 -8.35 -39.06 -10.65
C PRO A 275 -8.91 -39.98 -11.74
N SER A 276 -10.09 -39.66 -12.29
CA SER A 276 -10.68 -40.37 -13.43
C SER A 276 -9.92 -40.16 -14.74
N GLY A 277 -9.00 -39.20 -14.79
CA GLY A 277 -8.35 -38.71 -16.01
C GLY A 277 -9.16 -37.64 -16.74
N GLU A 278 -10.35 -37.28 -16.24
CA GLU A 278 -11.14 -36.19 -16.80
C GLU A 278 -10.45 -34.85 -16.57
N HIS A 279 -10.41 -34.06 -17.64
CA HIS A 279 -9.85 -32.72 -17.65
C HIS A 279 -10.97 -31.69 -17.50
N ILE A 280 -10.92 -30.88 -16.45
CA ILE A 280 -11.80 -29.76 -16.20
C ILE A 280 -11.11 -28.48 -16.69
N TYR A 281 -11.76 -27.78 -17.62
CA TYR A 281 -11.29 -26.54 -18.22
C TYR A 281 -12.46 -25.83 -18.93
N TYR A 282 -12.22 -24.66 -19.52
CA TYR A 282 -13.23 -23.84 -20.20
C TYR A 282 -14.27 -24.61 -21.04
N ALA A 283 -13.83 -25.53 -21.92
CA ALA A 283 -14.74 -26.27 -22.80
C ALA A 283 -15.38 -27.51 -22.14
N HIS A 284 -14.86 -27.96 -21.00
CA HIS A 284 -15.38 -29.08 -20.23
C HIS A 284 -15.46 -28.71 -18.74
N LYS A 285 -16.41 -27.83 -18.41
CA LYS A 285 -16.50 -27.22 -17.07
C LYS A 285 -16.97 -28.17 -15.97
N ARG A 286 -17.61 -29.29 -16.30
CA ARG A 286 -18.19 -30.23 -15.33
C ARG A 286 -17.68 -31.63 -15.59
N SER A 287 -16.96 -32.18 -14.63
CA SER A 287 -16.53 -33.58 -14.62
C SER A 287 -17.66 -34.49 -14.12
N MET A 288 -17.71 -35.73 -14.62
CA MET A 288 -18.63 -36.75 -14.09
C MET A 288 -18.33 -37.09 -12.62
N CYS A 289 -17.11 -36.85 -12.17
CA CYS A 289 -16.69 -37.08 -10.79
C CYS A 289 -16.97 -35.89 -9.85
N GLY A 290 -17.89 -35.00 -10.21
CA GLY A 290 -18.42 -33.94 -9.34
C GLY A 290 -17.67 -32.61 -9.39
N GLY A 291 -16.55 -32.54 -10.12
CA GLY A 291 -15.75 -31.32 -10.23
C GLY A 291 -16.40 -30.29 -11.14
N TRP A 292 -16.33 -29.02 -10.77
CA TRP A 292 -16.98 -27.95 -11.51
C TRP A 292 -16.14 -26.68 -11.54
N LEU A 293 -15.77 -26.22 -12.75
CA LEU A 293 -15.35 -24.85 -13.03
C LEU A 293 -16.60 -23.94 -12.99
N ASP A 294 -16.87 -23.36 -11.82
CA ASP A 294 -18.08 -22.58 -11.57
C ASP A 294 -17.91 -21.08 -11.87
N VAL A 295 -16.66 -20.61 -11.88
CA VAL A 295 -16.27 -19.28 -12.35
C VAL A 295 -15.17 -19.40 -13.38
N ASP A 296 -15.36 -18.71 -14.49
CA ASP A 296 -14.42 -18.53 -15.60
C ASP A 296 -14.65 -17.12 -16.12
N MET A 297 -13.62 -16.28 -16.03
CA MET A 297 -13.67 -14.85 -16.33
C MET A 297 -12.61 -14.51 -17.37
N ASN A 298 -12.85 -13.42 -18.11
CA ASN A 298 -11.96 -12.87 -19.13
C ASN A 298 -11.88 -13.63 -20.45
N VAL A 299 -12.86 -14.49 -20.73
CA VAL A 299 -13.13 -15.03 -22.08
C VAL A 299 -13.12 -13.92 -23.16
N ARG A 300 -13.53 -12.69 -22.79
CA ARG A 300 -13.54 -11.51 -23.69
C ARG A 300 -12.68 -10.35 -23.18
N GLY A 301 -11.86 -10.54 -22.15
CA GLY A 301 -11.04 -9.50 -21.53
C GLY A 301 -11.86 -8.38 -20.87
N GLU A 302 -13.01 -8.74 -20.30
CA GLU A 302 -13.99 -7.81 -19.73
C GLU A 302 -13.60 -7.20 -18.38
N SER A 303 -12.66 -7.82 -17.63
CA SER A 303 -12.25 -7.42 -16.29
C SER A 303 -10.73 -7.29 -16.18
N THR A 304 -10.27 -6.34 -15.38
CA THR A 304 -8.86 -6.27 -14.93
C THR A 304 -8.65 -6.97 -13.59
N LYS A 305 -9.71 -7.52 -12.98
CA LYS A 305 -9.66 -8.30 -11.74
C LYS A 305 -10.39 -9.65 -11.89
N PRO A 306 -9.99 -10.47 -12.86
CA PRO A 306 -10.61 -11.78 -13.08
C PRO A 306 -10.33 -12.76 -11.95
N VAL A 307 -11.16 -13.79 -11.93
CA VAL A 307 -11.02 -14.98 -11.09
C VAL A 307 -11.53 -16.19 -11.87
N GLU A 308 -10.88 -17.33 -11.69
CA GLU A 308 -11.44 -18.64 -12.02
C GLU A 308 -11.54 -19.51 -10.77
N ASN A 309 -12.49 -20.42 -10.76
CA ASN A 309 -12.72 -21.30 -9.61
C ASN A 309 -13.19 -22.69 -10.03
N VAL A 310 -12.41 -23.71 -9.65
CA VAL A 310 -12.79 -25.12 -9.77
C VAL A 310 -13.00 -25.69 -8.38
N GLN A 311 -14.13 -26.36 -8.16
CA GLN A 311 -14.43 -26.95 -6.86
C GLN A 311 -15.13 -28.31 -6.95
N TRP A 312 -14.97 -29.07 -5.87
CA TRP A 312 -15.78 -30.23 -5.51
C TRP A 312 -16.52 -29.91 -4.22
N ILE A 313 -17.85 -30.01 -4.25
CA ILE A 313 -18.67 -29.79 -3.06
C ILE A 313 -18.37 -30.87 -2.03
N ARG A 314 -18.63 -30.56 -0.77
CA ARG A 314 -18.42 -31.48 0.34
C ARG A 314 -19.06 -32.85 0.12
N GLY A 315 -18.27 -33.90 0.26
CA GLY A 315 -18.64 -35.30 0.05
C GLY A 315 -18.65 -35.76 -1.40
N SER A 316 -18.15 -34.98 -2.36
CA SER A 316 -18.20 -35.31 -3.79
C SER A 316 -16.84 -35.59 -4.44
N ALA A 317 -15.73 -35.16 -3.83
CA ALA A 317 -14.42 -35.38 -4.41
C ALA A 317 -14.01 -36.87 -4.35
N PRO A 318 -13.71 -37.54 -5.49
CA PRO A 318 -13.18 -38.89 -5.46
C PRO A 318 -11.75 -38.93 -4.90
N ALA A 319 -11.43 -39.99 -4.17
CA ALA A 319 -10.06 -40.25 -3.74
C ALA A 319 -9.14 -40.50 -4.95
N GLY A 320 -7.88 -40.08 -4.83
CA GLY A 320 -6.84 -40.32 -5.84
C GLY A 320 -6.12 -39.05 -6.27
N ARG A 321 -5.41 -39.13 -7.40
CA ARG A 321 -4.49 -38.10 -7.84
C ARG A 321 -5.16 -36.98 -8.62
N TYR A 322 -4.89 -35.74 -8.20
CA TYR A 322 -5.30 -34.52 -8.88
C TYR A 322 -4.08 -33.76 -9.39
N ARG A 323 -4.25 -33.05 -10.51
CA ARG A 323 -3.23 -32.13 -11.03
C ARG A 323 -3.85 -30.79 -11.37
N VAL A 324 -3.33 -29.72 -10.78
CA VAL A 324 -3.75 -28.33 -10.98
C VAL A 324 -2.66 -27.59 -11.74
N PHE A 325 -3.03 -26.93 -12.83
CA PHE A 325 -2.13 -26.13 -13.65
C PHE A 325 -2.88 -24.98 -14.32
N VAL A 326 -2.15 -23.99 -14.81
CA VAL A 326 -2.72 -22.79 -15.45
C VAL A 326 -2.15 -22.64 -16.85
N HIS A 327 -3.01 -22.29 -17.80
CA HIS A 327 -2.64 -21.93 -19.17
C HIS A 327 -2.97 -20.47 -19.42
N ASN A 328 -2.22 -19.82 -20.31
CA ASN A 328 -2.66 -18.60 -20.93
C ASN A 328 -3.37 -18.96 -22.24
N TYR A 329 -4.69 -18.86 -22.24
CA TYR A 329 -5.49 -19.15 -23.43
C TYR A 329 -5.29 -18.07 -24.50
N ARG A 330 -5.38 -16.81 -24.07
CA ARG A 330 -5.30 -15.66 -24.96
C ARG A 330 -4.79 -14.44 -24.22
N PHE A 331 -3.84 -13.76 -24.85
CA PHE A 331 -3.57 -12.36 -24.55
C PHE A 331 -4.69 -11.48 -25.10
N HIS A 332 -5.41 -10.80 -24.23
CA HIS A 332 -6.29 -9.68 -24.61
C HIS A 332 -5.55 -8.35 -24.51
N GLU A 333 -4.49 -8.31 -23.69
CA GLU A 333 -3.56 -7.19 -23.70
C GLU A 333 -2.78 -7.20 -25.03
N PRO A 334 -2.72 -6.07 -25.74
CA PRO A 334 -2.09 -5.98 -27.07
C PRO A 334 -0.58 -6.26 -27.04
N ASP A 335 0.02 -6.24 -25.85
CA ASP A 335 1.43 -6.37 -25.60
C ASP A 335 1.94 -7.79 -25.39
N GLN A 336 1.01 -8.71 -25.14
CA GLN A 336 1.28 -10.11 -24.89
C GLN A 336 2.34 -10.34 -23.80
N ARG A 337 2.35 -9.47 -22.77
CA ARG A 337 3.32 -9.56 -21.69
C ARG A 337 3.04 -10.73 -20.74
N PRO A 338 4.08 -11.29 -20.10
CA PRO A 338 3.91 -12.34 -19.11
C PRO A 338 2.96 -11.88 -18.00
N THR A 339 2.05 -12.75 -17.59
CA THR A 339 1.04 -12.40 -16.56
C THR A 339 1.43 -13.04 -15.25
N GLN A 340 1.55 -12.24 -14.19
CA GLN A 340 1.65 -12.78 -12.83
C GLN A 340 0.25 -13.15 -12.34
N PHE A 341 0.15 -14.29 -11.67
CA PHE A 341 -1.11 -14.80 -11.14
C PHE A 341 -0.92 -15.48 -9.78
N ARG A 342 -2.01 -15.59 -9.03
CA ARG A 342 -2.08 -16.29 -7.75
C ARG A 342 -3.08 -17.44 -7.83
N VAL A 343 -2.74 -18.57 -7.23
CA VAL A 343 -3.64 -19.72 -7.07
C VAL A 343 -3.73 -20.09 -5.59
N GLU A 344 -4.95 -20.28 -5.13
CA GLU A 344 -5.25 -20.85 -3.83
C GLU A 344 -5.86 -22.23 -4.01
N VAL A 345 -5.28 -23.24 -3.36
CA VAL A 345 -5.77 -24.62 -3.39
C VAL A 345 -6.13 -25.06 -1.96
N GLU A 346 -7.41 -25.31 -1.74
CA GLU A 346 -7.94 -25.90 -0.52
C GLU A 346 -8.15 -27.40 -0.71
N ILE A 347 -7.59 -28.21 0.18
CA ILE A 347 -7.74 -29.67 0.17
C ILE A 347 -8.05 -30.11 1.60
N ASN A 348 -9.20 -30.71 1.84
CA ASN A 348 -9.61 -31.18 3.18
C ASN A 348 -9.58 -30.06 4.24
N GLY A 349 -9.88 -28.81 3.84
CA GLY A 349 -9.82 -27.63 4.71
C GLY A 349 -8.41 -27.05 4.91
N LYS A 350 -7.36 -27.67 4.36
CA LYS A 350 -6.01 -27.11 4.34
C LYS A 350 -5.82 -26.25 3.09
N VAL A 351 -5.58 -24.97 3.28
CA VAL A 351 -5.37 -24.00 2.21
C VAL A 351 -3.87 -23.81 1.93
N GLN A 352 -3.50 -23.83 0.65
CA GLN A 352 -2.17 -23.57 0.12
C GLN A 352 -2.24 -22.46 -0.94
N HIS A 353 -1.20 -21.61 -1.02
CA HIS A 353 -1.15 -20.49 -1.97
C HIS A 353 0.09 -20.55 -2.83
N PHE A 354 -0.04 -20.12 -4.09
CA PHE A 354 1.00 -20.15 -5.09
C PHE A 354 1.02 -18.83 -5.86
N THR A 355 2.19 -18.22 -6.02
CA THR A 355 2.41 -17.08 -6.93
C THR A 355 3.36 -17.52 -8.04
N ARG A 356 2.98 -17.23 -9.29
CA ARG A 356 3.73 -17.61 -10.50
C ARG A 356 3.58 -16.54 -11.59
N THR A 357 4.45 -16.61 -12.58
CA THR A 357 4.36 -15.84 -13.83
C THR A 357 4.16 -16.81 -14.99
N ILE A 358 3.24 -16.50 -15.91
CA ILE A 358 2.97 -17.31 -17.10
C ILE A 358 3.33 -16.55 -18.36
N SER A 359 3.71 -17.28 -19.41
CA SER A 359 3.98 -16.74 -20.75
C SER A 359 5.19 -15.82 -20.83
N GLU A 360 6.30 -16.19 -20.18
CA GLU A 360 7.53 -15.39 -20.12
C GLU A 360 8.13 -15.09 -21.51
N LYS A 361 7.84 -15.93 -22.51
CA LYS A 361 8.30 -15.78 -23.90
C LYS A 361 7.14 -15.54 -24.86
N GLY A 362 5.96 -15.12 -24.35
CA GLY A 362 4.76 -14.87 -25.15
C GLY A 362 4.03 -16.14 -25.61
N GLU A 363 4.27 -17.28 -24.94
CA GLU A 363 3.59 -18.53 -25.24
C GLU A 363 2.10 -18.52 -24.84
N THR A 364 1.27 -19.28 -25.55
CA THR A 364 -0.14 -19.54 -25.22
C THR A 364 -0.46 -21.03 -25.30
N GLY A 365 -1.62 -21.42 -24.75
CA GLY A 365 -2.10 -22.80 -24.70
C GLY A 365 -1.13 -23.73 -23.98
N VAL A 366 -0.98 -24.96 -24.47
CA VAL A 366 -0.14 -26.00 -23.83
C VAL A 366 1.33 -25.60 -23.63
N ASN A 367 1.85 -24.69 -24.46
CA ASN A 367 3.23 -24.23 -24.33
C ASN A 367 3.42 -23.28 -23.15
N SER A 368 2.34 -22.65 -22.68
CA SER A 368 2.32 -21.74 -21.53
C SER A 368 2.05 -22.43 -20.20
N GLU A 369 1.91 -23.76 -20.18
CA GLU A 369 1.51 -24.49 -18.98
C GLU A 369 2.45 -24.22 -17.78
N VAL A 370 1.86 -23.75 -16.69
CA VAL A 370 2.54 -23.62 -15.40
C VAL A 370 1.91 -24.61 -14.42
N PRO A 371 2.63 -25.66 -14.00
CA PRO A 371 2.14 -26.57 -12.98
C PRO A 371 2.06 -25.87 -11.62
N ILE A 372 0.94 -26.06 -10.91
CA ILE A 372 0.71 -25.48 -9.59
C ILE A 372 0.92 -26.51 -8.50
N LEU A 373 0.13 -27.59 -8.55
CA LEU A 373 0.17 -28.63 -7.52
C LEU A 373 -0.32 -29.96 -8.10
N GLU A 374 0.40 -31.03 -7.79
CA GLU A 374 -0.07 -32.41 -7.95
C GLU A 374 -0.19 -33.01 -6.55
N PHE A 375 -1.33 -33.63 -6.24
CA PHE A 375 -1.61 -34.17 -4.92
C PHE A 375 -2.50 -35.41 -4.97
N ASP A 376 -2.34 -36.29 -4.00
CA ASP A 376 -3.24 -37.42 -3.78
C ASP A 376 -4.26 -37.02 -2.70
N TYR A 377 -5.56 -37.05 -3.05
CA TYR A 377 -6.66 -36.73 -2.15
C TYR A 377 -7.19 -37.99 -1.47
N ASP A 378 -7.30 -37.96 -0.15
CA ASP A 378 -8.03 -38.95 0.64
C ASP A 378 -9.12 -38.26 1.46
N PRO A 379 -10.41 -38.57 1.25
CA PRO A 379 -11.51 -37.99 2.04
C PRO A 379 -11.44 -38.34 3.53
N ALA A 380 -10.69 -39.37 3.94
CA ALA A 380 -10.49 -39.74 5.33
C ALA A 380 -9.54 -38.79 6.09
N GLU A 381 -8.68 -38.05 5.38
CA GLU A 381 -7.74 -37.09 5.97
C GLU A 381 -8.37 -35.73 6.32
N ARG A 382 -9.70 -35.64 6.26
CA ARG A 382 -10.44 -34.42 6.54
C ARG A 382 -10.20 -33.96 7.97
N LEU A 383 -9.54 -32.81 8.11
CA LEU A 383 -9.39 -32.16 9.40
C LEU A 383 -10.73 -31.54 9.85
N PRO A 384 -11.03 -31.51 11.16
CA PRO A 384 -12.05 -30.61 11.68
C PRO A 384 -11.66 -29.16 11.32
N GLU A 385 -12.64 -28.31 10.99
CA GLU A 385 -12.39 -26.91 10.59
C GLU A 385 -11.42 -26.22 11.58
N GLN A 386 -10.24 -25.87 11.08
CA GLN A 386 -9.20 -25.16 11.84
C GLN A 386 -8.60 -24.04 10.97
N PRO A 387 -8.20 -22.91 11.59
CA PRO A 387 -7.55 -21.82 10.88
C PRO A 387 -6.21 -22.28 10.31
N ALA A 388 -5.93 -21.84 9.09
CA ALA A 388 -5.03 -22.51 8.18
C ALA A 388 -3.52 -22.32 8.47
N ASP A 389 -2.72 -23.30 8.05
CA ASP A 389 -1.33 -23.56 8.46
C ASP A 389 -0.23 -22.89 7.59
N ALA A 390 0.91 -22.55 8.21
CA ALA A 390 1.89 -21.57 7.74
C ALA A 390 3.01 -22.14 6.85
N GLY A 391 3.22 -21.55 5.68
CA GLY A 391 4.41 -21.76 4.86
C GLY A 391 4.13 -21.47 3.40
N VAL A 392 5.09 -20.85 2.70
CA VAL A 392 5.08 -20.50 1.26
C VAL A 392 4.53 -19.09 0.94
N TYR A 393 5.13 -18.05 1.52
CA TYR A 393 4.91 -16.65 1.13
C TYR A 393 6.26 -15.92 0.93
N ALA A 394 6.91 -16.13 -0.22
CA ALA A 394 8.18 -15.46 -0.54
C ALA A 394 8.00 -14.22 -1.44
N SER A 395 6.89 -14.10 -2.17
CA SER A 395 6.58 -12.98 -3.08
C SER A 395 6.03 -11.74 -2.37
N TYR A 396 5.43 -11.91 -1.19
CA TYR A 396 5.03 -10.83 -0.25
C TYR A 396 6.04 -10.67 0.90
N SER A 397 7.28 -11.15 0.70
CA SER A 397 8.31 -10.99 1.71
C SER A 397 8.60 -9.51 1.87
N ASP A 398 8.57 -9.04 3.12
CA ASP A 398 9.10 -7.74 3.54
C ASP A 398 10.42 -7.42 2.85
N ASP A 399 11.26 -8.44 2.63
CA ASP A 399 12.57 -8.27 2.03
C ASP A 399 12.50 -7.73 0.59
N VAL A 400 11.49 -8.10 -0.20
CA VAL A 400 11.35 -7.63 -1.59
C VAL A 400 10.87 -6.18 -1.60
N ILE A 401 9.82 -5.87 -0.83
CA ILE A 401 9.24 -4.53 -0.73
C ILE A 401 10.26 -3.56 -0.13
N LEU A 402 10.89 -3.91 0.99
CA LEU A 402 11.90 -3.10 1.65
C LEU A 402 13.16 -2.95 0.80
N ARG A 403 13.51 -3.95 -0.02
CA ARG A 403 14.60 -3.81 -0.99
C ARG A 403 14.26 -2.80 -2.07
N GLN A 404 13.03 -2.84 -2.61
CA GLN A 404 12.57 -1.85 -3.60
C GLN A 404 12.61 -0.43 -3.02
N TRP A 405 12.06 -0.23 -1.82
CA TRP A 405 12.13 1.05 -1.11
C TRP A 405 13.57 1.47 -0.79
N GLY A 406 14.46 0.52 -0.51
CA GLY A 406 15.88 0.74 -0.32
C GLY A 406 16.64 1.24 -1.57
N GLU A 407 16.07 1.11 -2.77
CA GLU A 407 16.64 1.68 -4.00
C GLU A 407 16.37 3.19 -4.12
N VAL A 408 15.32 3.69 -3.46
CA VAL A 408 14.87 5.09 -3.57
C VAL A 408 15.03 5.90 -2.29
N LEU A 409 15.05 5.25 -1.12
CA LEU A 409 15.23 5.90 0.18
C LEU A 409 16.50 5.37 0.89
N PRO A 410 17.20 6.23 1.65
CA PRO A 410 18.24 5.79 2.56
C PRO A 410 17.69 4.78 3.57
N GLN A 411 18.45 3.73 3.87
CA GLN A 411 18.04 2.71 4.86
C GLN A 411 17.59 3.30 6.21
N PRO A 412 18.25 4.31 6.80
CA PRO A 412 17.79 4.92 8.06
C PRO A 412 16.44 5.66 7.96
N HIS A 413 15.92 5.87 6.75
CA HIS A 413 14.63 6.52 6.52
C HIS A 413 13.49 5.51 6.31
N ILE A 414 13.78 4.21 6.34
CA ILE A 414 12.80 3.13 6.31
C ILE A 414 12.54 2.69 7.75
N LEU A 415 11.45 3.22 8.32
CA LEU A 415 11.09 3.11 9.73
C LEU A 415 10.04 2.01 9.91
N ARG A 416 10.50 0.81 10.25
CA ARG A 416 9.63 -0.36 10.45
C ARG A 416 8.92 -0.29 11.80
N ILE A 417 7.61 -0.50 11.83
CA ILE A 417 6.81 -0.49 13.06
C ILE A 417 6.08 -1.82 13.26
N GLU A 418 6.15 -2.39 14.46
CA GLU A 418 5.42 -3.63 14.82
C GLU A 418 3.97 -3.30 15.21
N ASP A 419 3.76 -2.33 16.11
CA ASP A 419 2.42 -1.84 16.47
C ASP A 419 2.03 -0.61 15.61
N PRO A 420 0.93 -0.67 14.82
CA PRO A 420 0.40 0.49 14.09
C PRO A 420 0.11 1.69 15.00
N LYS A 421 -0.13 1.47 16.30
CA LYS A 421 -0.34 2.55 17.27
C LYS A 421 0.91 3.40 17.49
N ALA A 422 2.11 2.91 17.15
CA ALA A 422 3.37 3.63 17.27
C ALA A 422 3.65 4.59 16.11
N ILE A 423 2.81 4.61 15.06
CA ILE A 423 3.02 5.43 13.85
C ILE A 423 3.24 6.92 14.18
N ILE A 424 2.42 7.48 15.07
CA ILE A 424 2.51 8.89 15.50
C ILE A 424 3.79 9.13 16.28
N ASP A 425 4.17 8.22 17.18
CA ASP A 425 5.37 8.34 17.98
C ASP A 425 6.64 8.24 17.12
N VAL A 426 6.63 7.42 16.08
CA VAL A 426 7.76 7.31 15.15
C VAL A 426 7.86 8.55 14.25
N MET A 427 6.74 9.06 13.74
CA MET A 427 6.73 10.31 12.95
C MET A 427 7.21 11.52 13.75
N LEU A 428 6.71 11.70 14.98
CA LEU A 428 7.13 12.79 15.87
C LEU A 428 8.62 12.66 16.23
N GLY A 429 9.10 11.44 16.46
CA GLY A 429 10.52 11.20 16.75
C GLY A 429 11.42 11.51 15.56
N ALA A 430 11.02 11.12 14.34
CA ALA A 430 11.73 11.48 13.12
C ALA A 430 11.81 13.00 12.94
N LEU A 431 10.70 13.72 13.16
CA LEU A 431 10.69 15.20 13.14
C LEU A 431 11.62 15.80 14.21
N ALA A 432 11.57 15.28 15.43
CA ALA A 432 12.34 15.80 16.55
C ALA A 432 13.86 15.66 16.32
N ILE A 433 14.28 14.49 15.85
CA ILE A 433 15.70 14.14 15.59
C ILE A 433 16.24 14.95 14.41
N THR A 434 15.47 15.01 13.31
CA THR A 434 15.96 15.62 12.06
C THR A 434 15.76 17.12 12.00
N GLY A 435 14.79 17.66 12.73
CA GLY A 435 14.56 19.10 12.89
C GLY A 435 15.59 19.81 13.78
N GLY A 436 16.54 19.08 14.37
CA GLY A 436 17.63 19.65 15.17
C GLY A 436 17.20 20.18 16.54
N GLY A 437 15.94 19.98 16.92
CA GLY A 437 15.38 20.49 18.17
C GLY A 437 15.60 19.57 19.37
N ARG A 438 15.77 18.25 19.15
CA ARG A 438 15.93 17.25 20.22
C ARG A 438 16.78 16.06 19.77
N SER A 439 17.52 15.48 20.71
CA SER A 439 18.14 14.17 20.57
C SER A 439 17.11 13.04 20.73
N LEU A 440 17.48 11.81 20.31
CA LEU A 440 16.66 10.62 20.52
C LEU A 440 16.36 10.42 22.02
N ASP A 441 17.35 10.59 22.89
CA ASP A 441 17.17 10.40 24.34
C ASP A 441 16.19 11.42 24.94
N GLU A 442 16.28 12.69 24.52
CA GLU A 442 15.33 13.73 24.92
C GLU A 442 13.92 13.45 24.40
N TYR A 443 13.80 12.91 23.18
CA TYR A 443 12.52 12.52 22.61
C TYR A 443 11.88 11.37 23.39
N ILE A 444 12.62 10.29 23.65
CA ILE A 444 12.16 9.15 24.43
C ILE A 444 11.79 9.58 25.87
N ALA A 445 12.53 10.52 26.46
CA ALA A 445 12.19 11.07 27.76
C ALA A 445 10.85 11.84 27.76
N ASP A 446 10.54 12.61 26.71
CA ASP A 446 9.25 13.32 26.56
C ASP A 446 8.06 12.35 26.36
N MET A 447 8.31 11.14 25.82
CA MET A 447 7.29 10.09 25.73
C MET A 447 6.88 9.54 27.11
N ARG A 448 7.72 9.65 28.14
CA ARG A 448 7.44 9.12 29.50
C ARG A 448 6.23 9.73 30.19
N GLY A 449 5.72 10.87 29.70
CA GLY A 449 4.53 11.54 30.22
C GLY A 449 3.21 11.16 29.54
N ARG A 450 3.20 10.23 28.57
CA ARG A 450 2.00 9.80 27.84
C ARG A 450 1.56 8.42 28.36
N GLU A 451 0.30 8.26 28.77
CA GLU A 451 -0.24 6.96 29.18
C GLU A 451 -0.20 5.96 28.02
N GLN A 452 0.79 5.05 28.01
CA GLN A 452 0.75 3.65 27.57
C GLN A 452 2.18 3.10 27.32
N LEU A 453 2.70 2.45 28.38
CA LEU A 453 3.64 1.31 28.51
C LEU A 453 4.89 1.20 27.60
N ASP A 454 5.99 0.86 28.27
CA ASP A 454 7.39 0.71 27.82
C ASP A 454 7.62 0.08 26.43
N LEU A 455 6.73 -0.82 25.99
CA LEU A 455 6.79 -1.47 24.68
C LEU A 455 6.81 -0.48 23.50
N ARG A 456 6.06 0.63 23.59
CA ARG A 456 6.07 1.67 22.54
C ARG A 456 7.36 2.49 22.54
N GLN A 457 7.96 2.70 23.71
CA GLN A 457 9.24 3.39 23.83
C GLN A 457 10.36 2.51 23.28
N ASP A 458 10.35 1.23 23.61
CA ASP A 458 11.31 0.26 23.10
C ASP A 458 11.21 0.15 21.57
N GLN A 459 10.00 0.09 21.02
CA GLN A 459 9.82 0.08 19.57
C GLN A 459 10.28 1.39 18.92
N ALA A 460 9.91 2.56 19.47
CA ALA A 460 10.35 3.84 18.95
C ALA A 460 11.88 4.00 18.99
N PHE A 461 12.51 3.59 20.10
CA PHE A 461 13.97 3.58 20.26
C PHE A 461 14.64 2.69 19.23
N ARG A 462 14.17 1.45 19.05
CA ARG A 462 14.70 0.53 18.02
C ARG A 462 14.55 1.09 16.61
N THR A 463 13.40 1.67 16.30
CA THR A 463 13.07 2.19 14.97
C THR A 463 13.87 3.44 14.62
N LEU A 464 14.00 4.38 15.58
CA LEU A 464 14.62 5.68 15.36
C LEU A 464 16.13 5.70 15.62
N GLY A 465 16.69 4.65 16.25
CA GLY A 465 18.11 4.58 16.57
C GLY A 465 19.03 4.70 15.35
N ALA A 466 18.69 4.00 14.26
CA ALA A 466 19.46 4.07 13.00
C ALA A 466 19.38 5.46 12.37
N LEU A 467 18.20 6.09 12.40
CA LEU A 467 17.99 7.46 11.92
C LEU A 467 18.83 8.46 12.71
N ALA A 468 18.77 8.41 14.04
CA ALA A 468 19.54 9.28 14.92
C ALA A 468 21.05 9.14 14.70
N ALA A 469 21.55 7.91 14.60
CA ALA A 469 22.97 7.65 14.36
C ALA A 469 23.44 8.19 13.00
N ALA A 470 22.66 7.99 11.94
CA ALA A 470 22.99 8.49 10.61
C ALA A 470 22.95 10.03 10.53
N TRP A 471 21.96 10.65 11.19
CA TRP A 471 21.79 12.11 11.16
C TRP A 471 22.88 12.85 11.91
N HIS A 472 23.29 12.34 13.08
CA HIS A 472 24.38 12.92 13.86
C HIS A 472 25.79 12.59 13.31
N GLY A 473 25.91 11.56 12.47
CA GLY A 473 27.17 11.13 11.85
C GLY A 473 27.58 11.85 10.56
N GLY A 474 26.73 12.69 9.95
CA GLY A 474 27.04 13.26 8.63
C GLY A 474 26.11 14.34 8.04
N GLY A 475 25.62 15.31 8.83
CA GLY A 475 24.74 16.40 8.34
C GLY A 475 25.22 17.84 8.63
N PRO A 476 24.80 18.85 7.83
CA PRO A 476 25.35 20.23 7.78
C PRO A 476 25.16 21.03 9.08
N PRO A 477 25.87 22.16 9.28
CA PRO A 477 25.86 22.89 10.53
C PRO A 477 24.44 23.35 10.91
N ALA A 478 24.09 23.13 12.18
CA ALA A 478 22.83 23.53 12.77
C ALA A 478 22.49 25.00 12.41
N VAL A 479 21.27 25.21 11.90
CA VAL A 479 20.71 26.55 11.71
C VAL A 479 20.71 27.24 13.07
N GLN A 480 21.54 28.27 13.21
CA GLN A 480 21.55 29.10 14.42
C GLN A 480 20.22 29.84 14.52
N VAL A 481 19.41 29.46 15.51
CA VAL A 481 18.24 30.22 15.93
C VAL A 481 18.72 31.60 16.40
N PRO A 482 18.24 32.72 15.81
CA PRO A 482 18.59 34.05 16.30
C PRO A 482 18.09 34.19 17.74
N SER A 483 19.01 34.39 18.68
CA SER A 483 18.67 34.66 20.07
C SER A 483 17.90 35.99 20.15
N GLU A 484 16.70 35.98 20.74
CA GLU A 484 15.97 37.20 21.06
C GLU A 484 16.85 38.18 21.86
N PRO A 485 16.72 39.50 21.62
CA PRO A 485 17.49 40.49 22.36
C PRO A 485 17.06 40.49 23.83
N ARG A 486 17.97 40.08 24.72
CA ARG A 486 17.79 40.15 26.18
C ARG A 486 17.44 41.58 26.60
N ALA A 487 16.28 41.73 27.23
CA ALA A 487 15.85 42.96 27.88
C ALA A 487 16.92 43.43 28.89
N GLY A 488 17.47 44.62 28.64
CA GLY A 488 18.43 45.28 29.50
C GLY A 488 17.83 45.58 30.87
N ARG A 489 18.46 45.08 31.93
CA ARG A 489 18.14 45.46 33.32
C ARG A 489 18.41 46.95 33.51
N SER A 490 17.34 47.69 33.82
CA SER A 490 17.40 49.03 34.40
C SER A 490 18.28 49.03 35.66
N ARG A 491 19.37 49.79 35.63
CA ARG A 491 20.12 50.19 36.83
C ARG A 491 19.41 51.39 37.44
N ARG A 492 18.90 51.24 38.66
CA ARG A 492 18.68 52.38 39.56
C ARG A 492 20.04 52.91 40.01
N LEU A 493 20.26 54.20 39.77
CA LEU A 493 21.01 55.10 40.65
C LEU A 493 20.20 56.40 40.74
#